data_AF-A0A2N6L7F7-F1
#
_entry.id   AF-A0A2N6L7F7-F1
#
_cell.length_a   1.000
_cell.length_b   1.000
_cell.length_c   1.000
_cell.angle_alpha   90.00
_cell.angle_beta   90.00
_cell.angle_gamma   90.00
#
_symmetry.space_group_name_H-M   'P 1'
#
loop_
_entity.id
_entity.type
_entity.pdbx_description
1 polymer ?
#
loop_
_entity_poly.entity_id
_entity_poly.type
_entity_poly.pdbx_seq_one_letter_code
_entity_poly.pdbx_strand_id
1 'polypeptide(L)'
;RLYSYENRHNYYYNNIIFYRKKDGKTNILLNKKAIINGFDLLEEKKAGKSSSRYWLYQIIDSDTNGDQKLDTQDAKIGYLSDLSGNNLQQITPNNSQILNWTLVQSAGTIFIKILKDSDNDRKFTQKDETNFIRVNLDKPVIGSEIISDEIEQKIKSLLVK
;
A
#
# COMPACT_ATOMS: atom_id res chain seq x y z
N ARG A 1 4.16 11.47 -26.71
CA ARG A 1 5.37 11.74 -25.90
C ARG A 1 4.99 12.83 -24.90
N LEU A 2 4.77 12.46 -23.64
CA LEU A 2 4.52 13.42 -22.56
C LEU A 2 5.84 13.58 -21.80
N TYR A 3 6.39 14.79 -21.81
CA TYR A 3 7.48 15.18 -20.92
C TYR A 3 6.82 15.76 -19.66
N SER A 4 6.98 15.12 -18.51
CA SER A 4 6.63 15.68 -17.21
C SER A 4 7.91 16.03 -16.46
N TYR A 5 8.11 17.31 -16.19
CA TYR A 5 9.08 17.79 -15.22
C TYR A 5 8.43 17.63 -13.84
N GLU A 6 8.76 16.56 -13.10
CA GLU A 6 8.22 16.31 -11.76
C GLU A 6 8.86 17.26 -10.76
N ASN A 7 8.17 18.35 -10.43
CA ASN A 7 8.40 19.08 -9.19
C ASN A 7 7.34 18.59 -8.19
N ARG A 8 7.52 17.36 -7.64
CA ARG A 8 6.60 16.75 -6.67
C ARG A 8 6.56 17.59 -5.40
N HIS A 9 5.66 18.57 -5.35
CA HIS A 9 5.10 18.98 -4.07
C HIS A 9 4.36 17.75 -3.56
N ASN A 10 4.92 17.08 -2.54
CA ASN A 10 4.25 15.97 -1.88
C ASN A 10 3.01 16.52 -1.17
N TYR A 11 1.88 16.58 -1.88
CA TYR A 11 0.60 16.91 -1.28
C TYR A 11 0.16 15.72 -0.45
N TYR A 12 0.43 15.80 0.85
CA TYR A 12 -0.12 14.90 1.84
C TYR A 12 -1.57 15.28 2.14
N TYR A 13 -2.47 14.30 2.18
CA TYR A 13 -3.85 14.52 2.59
C TYR A 13 -4.07 14.00 4.01
N ASN A 14 -4.84 14.71 4.82
CA ASN A 14 -5.22 14.21 6.14
C ASN A 14 -6.47 13.32 6.08
N ASN A 15 -7.27 13.44 5.03
CA ASN A 15 -8.49 12.65 4.81
C ASN A 15 -8.98 12.76 3.36
N ILE A 16 -9.95 11.93 2.98
CA ILE A 16 -10.68 11.98 1.72
C ILE A 16 -12.18 11.95 2.01
N ILE A 17 -12.94 12.82 1.33
CA ILE A 17 -14.40 12.88 1.43
C ILE A 17 -15.00 12.28 0.15
N PHE A 18 -15.86 11.28 0.32
CA PHE A 18 -16.63 10.66 -0.75
C PHE A 18 -18.01 11.29 -0.81
N TYR A 19 -18.40 11.74 -2.00
CA TYR A 19 -19.73 12.31 -2.25
C TYR A 19 -20.49 11.46 -3.27
N ARG A 20 -21.66 10.96 -2.87
CA ARG A 20 -22.53 10.16 -3.72
C ARG A 20 -23.56 11.05 -4.42
N LYS A 21 -23.35 11.27 -5.73
CA LYS A 21 -24.21 12.14 -6.56
C LYS A 21 -25.71 11.77 -6.55
N LYS A 22 -26.05 10.49 -6.38
CA LYS A 22 -27.44 10.00 -6.48
C LYS A 22 -28.35 10.58 -5.39
N ASP A 23 -27.84 10.67 -4.16
CA ASP A 23 -28.63 11.02 -2.97
C ASP A 23 -27.94 12.06 -2.07
N GLY A 24 -26.80 12.61 -2.52
CA GLY A 24 -26.06 13.64 -1.80
C GLY A 24 -25.32 13.16 -0.55
N LYS A 25 -25.33 11.85 -0.25
CA LYS A 25 -24.67 11.32 0.95
C LYS A 25 -23.15 11.49 0.87
N THR A 26 -22.57 11.83 2.02
CA THR A 26 -21.11 11.95 2.19
C THR A 26 -20.58 10.89 3.15
N ASN A 27 -19.32 10.51 2.94
CA ASN A 27 -18.57 9.63 3.84
C ASN A 27 -17.12 10.12 3.93
N ILE A 28 -16.49 9.98 5.09
CA ILE A 28 -15.06 10.25 5.28
C ILE A 28 -14.29 8.94 5.30
N LEU A 29 -13.05 8.92 4.80
CA LEU A 29 -12.24 7.71 4.77
C LEU A 29 -11.80 7.27 6.17
N LEU A 30 -11.31 8.23 6.96
CA LEU A 30 -10.63 7.97 8.22
C LEU A 30 -11.30 8.71 9.38
N ASN A 31 -11.41 8.03 10.52
CA ASN A 31 -11.93 8.58 11.78
C ASN A 31 -10.82 8.80 12.82
N LYS A 32 -9.56 8.83 12.39
CA LYS A 32 -8.35 9.02 13.21
C LYS A 32 -7.35 9.92 12.48
N LYS A 33 -6.37 10.44 13.22
CA LYS A 33 -5.23 11.18 12.65
C LYS A 33 -4.42 10.23 11.75
N ALA A 34 -4.14 10.68 10.54
CA ALA A 34 -3.38 9.93 9.55
C ALA A 34 -2.84 10.87 8.48
N ILE A 35 -1.85 10.39 7.72
CA ILE A 35 -1.36 11.02 6.50
C ILE A 35 -1.59 10.04 5.35
N ILE A 36 -2.30 10.50 4.33
CA ILE A 36 -2.48 9.78 3.07
C ILE A 36 -1.43 10.30 2.11
N ASN A 37 -0.43 9.47 1.85
CA ASN A 37 0.68 9.77 0.95
C ASN A 37 0.31 9.66 -0.52
N GLY A 38 -0.71 8.85 -0.84
CA GLY A 38 -1.15 8.64 -2.22
C GLY A 38 -2.30 7.66 -2.29
N PHE A 39 -2.99 7.67 -3.43
CA PHE A 39 -4.06 6.73 -3.71
C PHE A 39 -4.23 6.50 -5.21
N ASP A 40 -4.68 5.30 -5.57
CA ASP A 40 -4.84 4.86 -6.95
C ASP A 40 -6.14 4.08 -7.12
N LEU A 41 -6.80 4.25 -8.27
CA LEU A 41 -7.97 3.45 -8.63
C LEU A 41 -7.51 2.15 -9.29
N LEU A 42 -7.79 1.02 -8.64
CA LEU A 42 -7.60 -0.30 -9.22
C LEU A 42 -8.89 -0.73 -9.93
N GLU A 43 -8.77 -1.14 -11.19
CA GLU A 43 -9.87 -1.74 -11.95
C GLU A 43 -9.48 -3.15 -12.39
N GLU A 44 -10.19 -4.14 -11.85
CA GLU A 44 -10.08 -5.53 -12.24
C GLU A 44 -11.12 -5.85 -13.31
N LYS A 45 -10.67 -6.28 -14.48
CA LYS A 45 -11.53 -6.68 -15.61
C LYS A 45 -11.48 -8.20 -15.78
N LYS A 46 -12.61 -8.85 -15.49
CA LYS A 46 -12.80 -10.30 -15.70
C LYS A 46 -13.69 -10.51 -16.93
N ALA A 47 -13.26 -11.37 -17.86
CA ALA A 47 -14.05 -11.69 -19.05
C ALA A 47 -15.42 -12.25 -18.65
N GLY A 48 -16.50 -11.70 -19.22
CA GLY A 48 -17.87 -12.12 -18.92
C GLY A 48 -18.40 -11.73 -17.54
N LYS A 49 -17.69 -10.89 -16.77
CA LYS A 49 -18.14 -10.36 -15.47
C LYS A 49 -18.03 -8.83 -15.43
N SER A 50 -18.79 -8.20 -14.53
CA SER A 50 -18.64 -6.77 -14.25
C SER A 50 -17.25 -6.48 -13.66
N SER A 51 -16.65 -5.36 -14.05
CA SER A 51 -15.38 -4.92 -13.48
C SER A 51 -15.52 -4.65 -11.98
N SER A 52 -14.60 -5.18 -11.17
CA SER A 52 -14.45 -4.81 -9.76
C SER A 52 -13.54 -3.59 -9.66
N ARG A 53 -13.86 -2.63 -8.79
CA ARG A 53 -13.04 -1.43 -8.60
C ARG A 53 -12.80 -1.16 -7.13
N TYR A 54 -11.57 -0.79 -6.82
CA TYR A 54 -11.09 -0.54 -5.45
C TYR A 54 -10.21 0.68 -5.43
N TRP A 55 -10.22 1.42 -4.33
CA TRP A 55 -9.16 2.39 -4.06
C TRP A 55 -8.02 1.71 -3.32
N LEU A 56 -6.80 1.87 -3.80
CA LEU A 56 -5.58 1.59 -3.05
C LEU A 56 -5.10 2.87 -2.41
N TYR A 57 -4.75 2.82 -1.13
CA TYR A 57 -4.18 3.94 -0.40
C TYR A 57 -2.82 3.57 0.16
N GLN A 58 -1.97 4.60 0.28
CA GLN A 58 -0.72 4.56 1.03
C GLN A 58 -0.91 5.49 2.22
N ILE A 59 -1.07 4.92 3.42
CA ILE A 59 -1.46 5.65 4.63
C ILE A 59 -0.45 5.45 5.73
N ILE A 60 -0.07 6.53 6.39
CA ILE A 60 0.68 6.56 7.63
C ILE A 60 -0.30 6.90 8.76
N ASP A 61 -0.51 5.97 9.68
CA ASP A 61 -1.56 6.07 10.70
C ASP A 61 -1.15 5.56 12.08
N SER A 62 0.15 5.33 12.28
CA SER A 62 0.78 4.99 13.56
C SER A 62 2.20 5.56 13.63
N ASP A 63 2.60 5.99 14.83
CA ASP A 63 3.99 6.34 15.16
C ASP A 63 4.78 5.04 15.33
N THR A 64 5.52 4.67 14.30
CA THR A 64 6.25 3.40 14.22
C THR A 64 7.71 3.53 14.65
N ASN A 65 8.29 4.73 14.58
CA ASN A 65 9.64 4.97 15.05
C ASN A 65 9.69 5.33 16.55
N GLY A 66 8.55 5.67 17.16
CA GLY A 66 8.38 5.97 18.59
C GLY A 66 8.82 7.38 18.97
N ASP A 67 8.89 8.31 18.03
CA ASP A 67 9.35 9.68 18.27
C ASP A 67 8.22 10.66 18.66
N GLN A 68 6.99 10.14 18.82
CA GLN A 68 5.77 10.86 19.15
C GLN A 68 5.26 11.79 18.05
N LYS A 69 5.83 11.71 16.85
CA LYS A 69 5.31 12.39 15.66
C LYS A 69 4.64 11.35 14.77
N LEU A 70 3.75 11.86 13.91
CA LEU A 70 3.15 11.07 12.85
C LEU A 70 3.55 11.75 11.56
N ASP A 71 4.57 11.22 10.90
CA ASP A 71 5.18 11.86 9.73
C ASP A 71 5.75 10.85 8.72
N THR A 72 6.45 11.33 7.71
CA THR A 72 6.95 10.50 6.59
C THR A 72 8.06 9.52 6.98
N GLN A 73 8.59 9.59 8.19
CA GLN A 73 9.54 8.62 8.74
C GLN A 73 8.86 7.35 9.23
N ASP A 74 7.54 7.38 9.40
CA ASP A 74 6.75 6.23 9.83
C ASP A 74 6.44 5.25 8.69
N ALA A 75 5.91 4.08 9.08
CA ALA A 75 5.46 3.04 8.16
C ALA A 75 4.33 3.53 7.27
N LYS A 76 4.48 3.27 5.97
CA LYS A 76 3.52 3.64 4.94
C LYS A 76 2.76 2.39 4.51
N ILE A 77 1.58 2.21 5.09
CA ILE A 77 0.78 1.00 5.00
C ILE A 77 -0.17 1.05 3.80
N GLY A 78 -0.32 -0.09 3.12
CA GLY A 78 -1.27 -0.27 2.03
C GLY A 78 -2.66 -0.63 2.54
N TYR A 79 -3.68 0.09 2.07
CA TYR A 79 -5.09 -0.17 2.38
C TYR A 79 -5.95 -0.25 1.11
N LEU A 80 -7.02 -1.04 1.14
CA LEU A 80 -8.06 -1.06 0.11
C LEU A 80 -9.40 -0.60 0.67
N SER A 81 -10.22 0.07 -0.15
CA SER A 81 -11.63 0.33 0.14
C SER A 81 -12.50 0.16 -1.10
N ASP A 82 -13.81 0.17 -0.92
CA ASP A 82 -14.76 0.32 -2.02
C ASP A 82 -14.79 1.75 -2.57
N LEU A 83 -15.52 1.97 -3.68
CA LEU A 83 -15.60 3.28 -4.35
C LEU A 83 -16.19 4.41 -3.48
N SER A 84 -16.84 4.08 -2.37
CA SER A 84 -17.40 5.05 -1.41
C SER A 84 -16.50 5.26 -0.19
N GLY A 85 -15.28 4.68 -0.20
CA GLY A 85 -14.34 4.75 0.91
C GLY A 85 -14.70 3.85 2.10
N ASN A 86 -15.72 2.98 1.97
CA ASN A 86 -16.08 2.06 3.05
C ASN A 86 -15.29 0.76 2.95
N ASN A 87 -15.37 -0.05 4.01
CA ASN A 87 -14.70 -1.34 4.10
C ASN A 87 -13.18 -1.21 3.96
N LEU A 88 -12.61 -0.19 4.61
CA LEU A 88 -11.16 0.05 4.60
C LEU A 88 -10.43 -1.14 5.23
N GLN A 89 -9.62 -1.83 4.43
CA GLN A 89 -8.94 -3.07 4.78
C GLN A 89 -7.44 -2.92 4.57
N GLN A 90 -6.66 -3.16 5.62
CA GLN A 90 -5.21 -3.23 5.52
C GLN A 90 -4.78 -4.45 4.69
N ILE A 91 -3.82 -4.25 3.79
CA ILE A 91 -3.33 -5.31 2.90
C ILE A 91 -1.81 -5.52 2.92
N THR A 92 -1.04 -4.63 3.56
CA THR A 92 0.40 -4.84 3.82
C THR A 92 0.62 -5.16 5.30
N PRO A 93 1.72 -5.86 5.67
CA PRO A 93 2.09 -6.07 7.06
C PRO A 93 2.27 -4.75 7.83
N ASN A 94 2.12 -4.81 9.15
CA ASN A 94 2.55 -3.72 10.03
C ASN A 94 4.06 -3.48 9.88
N ASN A 95 4.54 -2.29 10.26
CA ASN A 95 5.96 -1.93 10.17
C ASN A 95 6.57 -2.21 8.80
N SER A 96 5.85 -1.87 7.73
CA SER A 96 6.32 -1.97 6.35
C SER A 96 6.07 -0.66 5.59
N GLN A 97 6.85 -0.42 4.54
CA GLN A 97 6.58 0.67 3.61
C GLN A 97 6.24 0.15 2.22
N ILE A 98 5.07 0.52 1.71
CA ILE A 98 4.74 0.34 0.30
C ILE A 98 5.67 1.20 -0.56
N LEU A 99 6.38 0.53 -1.47
CA LEU A 99 7.30 1.16 -2.43
C LEU A 99 6.69 1.23 -3.82
N ASN A 100 6.10 0.13 -4.29
CA ASN A 100 5.50 0.02 -5.61
C ASN A 100 4.46 -1.11 -5.65
N TRP A 101 3.60 -1.13 -6.66
CA TRP A 101 2.55 -2.13 -6.83
C TRP A 101 2.26 -2.39 -8.30
N THR A 102 1.72 -3.55 -8.61
CA THR A 102 1.30 -3.92 -9.97
C THR A 102 0.06 -4.81 -9.89
N LEU A 103 -0.96 -4.46 -10.68
CA LEU A 103 -2.20 -5.23 -10.79
C LEU A 103 -2.09 -6.24 -11.94
N VAL A 104 -2.29 -7.51 -11.62
CA VAL A 104 -2.42 -8.60 -12.60
C VAL A 104 -3.91 -8.89 -12.80
N GLN A 105 -4.51 -8.23 -13.79
CA GLN A 105 -5.96 -8.24 -14.03
C GLN A 105 -6.52 -9.66 -14.23
N SER A 106 -5.82 -10.51 -14.98
CA SER A 106 -6.25 -11.89 -15.25
C SER A 106 -6.35 -12.77 -13.99
N ALA A 107 -5.60 -12.42 -12.94
CA ALA A 107 -5.53 -13.18 -11.70
C ALA A 107 -6.23 -12.50 -10.52
N GLY A 108 -6.81 -11.31 -10.71
CA GLY A 108 -7.41 -10.54 -9.63
C GLY A 108 -6.47 -10.27 -8.47
N THR A 109 -5.19 -10.12 -8.78
CA THR A 109 -4.11 -10.12 -7.79
C THR A 109 -3.31 -8.85 -7.93
N ILE A 110 -3.04 -8.18 -6.81
CA ILE A 110 -2.06 -7.11 -6.73
C ILE A 110 -0.78 -7.64 -6.08
N PHE A 111 0.34 -7.37 -6.75
CA PHE A 111 1.67 -7.60 -6.21
C PHE A 111 2.19 -6.28 -5.69
N ILE A 112 2.68 -6.27 -4.45
CA ILE A 112 3.12 -5.05 -3.78
C ILE A 112 4.56 -5.26 -3.34
N LYS A 113 5.45 -4.39 -3.81
CA LYS A 113 6.82 -4.29 -3.30
C LYS A 113 6.78 -3.51 -1.99
N ILE A 114 7.29 -4.12 -0.93
CA ILE A 114 7.41 -3.52 0.39
C ILE A 114 8.87 -3.42 0.82
N LEU A 115 9.17 -2.45 1.67
CA LEU A 115 10.39 -2.38 2.48
C LEU A 115 10.04 -2.84 3.90
N LYS A 116 10.85 -3.72 4.48
CA LYS A 116 10.68 -4.24 5.85
C LYS A 116 11.74 -3.60 6.74
N ASP A 117 11.41 -3.28 7.98
CA ASP A 117 12.40 -2.93 9.01
C ASP A 117 13.21 -4.19 9.40
N SER A 118 14.20 -4.51 8.58
CA SER A 118 14.91 -5.79 8.59
C SER A 118 16.06 -5.82 9.58
N ASP A 119 16.63 -4.65 9.90
CA ASP A 119 17.61 -4.49 10.98
C ASP A 119 16.97 -4.12 12.33
N ASN A 120 15.64 -3.94 12.36
CA ASN A 120 14.82 -3.65 13.55
C ASN A 120 15.19 -2.32 14.24
N ASP A 121 15.71 -1.36 13.49
CA ASP A 121 16.06 -0.03 14.00
C ASP A 121 14.89 0.98 13.93
N ARG A 122 13.74 0.54 13.40
CA ARG A 122 12.49 1.28 13.20
C ARG A 122 12.61 2.43 12.20
N LYS A 123 13.60 2.39 11.31
CA LYS A 123 13.77 3.35 10.24
C LYS A 123 13.81 2.61 8.93
N PHE A 124 12.92 3.02 8.03
CA PHE A 124 12.89 2.48 6.68
C PHE A 124 13.96 3.14 5.81
N THR A 125 15.10 2.46 5.65
CA THR A 125 16.27 3.00 4.93
C THR A 125 16.72 2.08 3.79
N GLN A 126 17.81 2.44 3.10
CA GLN A 126 18.39 1.60 2.05
C GLN A 126 19.09 0.35 2.59
N LYS A 127 19.32 0.28 3.91
CA LYS A 127 19.87 -0.93 4.56
C LYS A 127 18.82 -2.04 4.64
N ASP A 128 17.55 -1.66 4.52
CA ASP A 128 16.45 -2.57 4.68
C ASP A 128 16.20 -3.45 3.47
N GLU A 129 15.77 -4.68 3.76
CA GLU A 129 15.42 -5.65 2.76
C GLU A 129 14.02 -5.39 2.17
N THR A 130 13.91 -5.52 0.85
CA THR A 130 12.62 -5.44 0.16
C THR A 130 12.05 -6.83 -0.08
N ASN A 131 10.74 -6.98 0.10
CA ASN A 131 10.01 -8.18 -0.29
C ASN A 131 8.85 -7.82 -1.22
N PHE A 132 8.23 -8.84 -1.82
CA PHE A 132 6.97 -8.71 -2.54
C PHE A 132 5.89 -9.48 -1.80
N ILE A 133 4.73 -8.87 -1.64
CA ILE A 133 3.55 -9.55 -1.13
C ILE A 133 2.51 -9.72 -2.23
N ARG A 134 1.75 -10.81 -2.13
CA ARG A 134 0.62 -11.10 -3.01
C ARG A 134 -0.69 -10.88 -2.26
N VAL A 135 -1.58 -10.06 -2.82
CA VAL A 135 -2.92 -9.80 -2.27
C VAL A 135 -3.99 -10.15 -3.31
N ASN A 136 -5.00 -10.91 -2.88
CA ASN A 136 -6.16 -11.25 -3.71
C ASN A 136 -7.25 -10.19 -3.54
N LEU A 137 -7.73 -9.59 -4.63
CA LEU A 137 -8.74 -8.53 -4.61
C LEU A 137 -10.16 -9.04 -4.33
N ASP A 138 -10.46 -10.31 -4.60
CA ASP A 138 -11.77 -10.90 -4.28
C ASP A 138 -11.95 -11.10 -2.76
N LYS A 139 -10.85 -11.26 -2.02
CA LYS A 139 -10.80 -11.45 -0.57
C LYS A 139 -9.59 -10.72 0.01
N PRO A 140 -9.63 -9.38 0.07
CA PRO A 140 -8.48 -8.60 0.49
C PRO A 140 -8.19 -8.86 1.97
N VAL A 141 -6.97 -9.29 2.24
CA VAL A 141 -6.37 -9.48 3.57
C VAL A 141 -4.91 -9.06 3.48
N ILE A 142 -4.20 -9.03 4.60
CA ILE A 142 -2.75 -8.84 4.60
C ILE A 142 -2.11 -9.90 3.68
N GLY A 143 -1.35 -9.44 2.69
CA GLY A 143 -0.74 -10.30 1.69
C GLY A 143 0.34 -11.20 2.28
N SER A 144 0.59 -12.32 1.60
CA SER A 144 1.68 -13.24 1.95
C SER A 144 2.96 -12.83 1.23
N GLU A 145 4.08 -12.85 1.94
CA GLU A 145 5.42 -12.68 1.36
C GLU A 145 5.72 -13.78 0.33
N ILE A 146 6.31 -13.39 -0.79
CA ILE A 146 6.64 -14.28 -1.90
C ILE A 146 8.07 -14.80 -1.77
N ILE A 147 8.98 -13.95 -1.33
CA ILE A 147 10.36 -14.33 -1.07
C ILE A 147 10.40 -14.88 0.36
N SER A 148 10.73 -16.16 0.50
CA SER A 148 10.93 -16.80 1.79
C SER A 148 12.36 -16.64 2.27
N ASP A 149 12.56 -16.75 3.58
CA ASP A 149 13.90 -16.77 4.21
C ASP A 149 14.82 -17.80 3.55
N GLU A 150 14.30 -18.97 3.15
CA GLU A 150 15.09 -20.00 2.46
C GLU A 150 15.65 -19.49 1.12
N ILE A 151 14.84 -18.79 0.33
CA ILE A 151 15.28 -18.20 -0.95
C ILE A 151 16.32 -17.11 -0.68
N GLU A 152 16.12 -16.27 0.33
CA GLU A 152 17.07 -15.23 0.71
C GLU A 152 18.41 -15.80 1.15
N GLN A 153 18.41 -16.81 2.02
CA GLN A 153 19.64 -17.48 2.48
C GLN A 153 20.36 -18.16 1.31
N LYS A 154 19.61 -18.78 0.40
CA LYS A 154 20.18 -19.36 -0.83
C LYS A 154 20.86 -18.28 -1.67
N ILE A 155 20.25 -17.12 -1.89
CA ILE A 155 20.87 -16.02 -2.64
C ILE A 155 22.11 -15.47 -1.90
N LYS A 156 22.01 -15.24 -0.58
CA LYS A 156 23.13 -14.77 0.25
C LYS A 156 24.34 -15.73 0.15
N SER A 157 24.10 -17.03 0.17
CA SER A 157 25.17 -18.05 0.01
C SER A 157 25.92 -17.97 -1.32
N LEU A 158 25.28 -17.47 -2.40
CA LEU A 158 25.92 -17.30 -3.71
C LEU A 158 26.82 -16.05 -3.79
N LEU A 159 26.66 -15.11 -2.86
CA LEU A 159 27.38 -13.84 -2.83
C LEU A 159 28.62 -13.87 -1.93
N VAL A 160 28.64 -14.78 -0.95
CA VAL A 160 29.80 -15.00 -0.08
C VAL A 160 30.82 -15.86 -0.85
N LYS A 161 31.93 -15.25 -1.26
CA LYS A 161 33.12 -15.95 -1.77
C LYS A 161 33.99 -16.47 -0.64
#